data_AF-A0A3P7SMU2-F1
#
_entry.id   AF-A0A3P7SMU2-F1
#
_cell.length_a   1.000
_cell.length_b   1.000
_cell.length_c   1.000
_cell.angle_alpha   90.00
_cell.angle_beta   90.00
_cell.angle_gamma   90.00
#
_symmetry.space_group_name_H-M   'P 1'
#
loop_
_entity.id
_entity.type
_entity.pdbx_description
1 polymer ?
#
loop_
_entity_poly.entity_id
_entity_poly.type
_entity_poly.pdbx_seq_one_letter_code
_entity_poly.pdbx_strand_id
1 'polypeptide(L)'
;MSNYSEISDSISVDELMDLLREKFDERSGLNEMRTAFELFDNTSKGYISVDDLQRVARELGEEIDDEQLKEMIVEADSEGFGKVSEADFFTVMKKTALY
;
A
#
# COMPACT_ATOMS: atom_id res chain seq x y z
N MET A 1 34.16 -10.97 32.56
CA MET A 1 32.81 -10.97 33.17
C MET A 1 31.97 -9.99 32.36
N SER A 2 30.78 -10.42 31.98
CA SER A 2 29.98 -9.86 30.88
C SER A 2 29.58 -8.39 31.11
N ASN A 3 29.84 -7.53 30.12
CA ASN A 3 29.30 -6.18 30.04
C ASN A 3 27.82 -6.27 29.65
N TYR A 4 26.93 -6.54 30.61
CA TYR A 4 25.49 -6.31 30.46
C TYR A 4 25.06 -5.00 31.12
N SER A 5 25.98 -4.05 31.35
CA SER A 5 25.66 -2.80 32.05
C SER A 5 25.32 -1.61 31.15
N GLU A 6 25.21 -1.76 29.82
CA GLU A 6 25.11 -0.59 28.93
C GLU A 6 23.89 -0.51 28.02
N ILE A 7 22.87 -1.35 28.19
CA ILE A 7 21.59 -1.11 27.51
C ILE A 7 20.45 -1.30 28.50
N SER A 8 20.24 -0.30 29.34
CA SER A 8 18.94 -0.09 29.97
C SER A 8 18.59 1.38 29.85
N ASP A 9 18.65 1.91 28.62
CA ASP A 9 17.75 3.01 28.27
C ASP A 9 16.34 2.45 28.47
N SER A 10 15.79 2.81 29.61
CA SER A 10 14.50 2.33 30.05
C SER A 10 13.49 3.17 29.28
N ILE A 11 13.04 2.65 28.13
CA ILE A 11 11.96 3.26 27.36
C ILE A 11 10.80 3.49 28.33
N SER A 12 10.34 4.73 28.43
CA SER A 12 9.20 5.05 29.29
C SER A 12 7.94 4.37 28.74
N VAL A 13 6.94 4.09 29.59
CA VAL A 13 5.68 3.51 29.10
C VAL A 13 5.04 4.43 28.06
N ASP A 14 5.13 5.75 28.24
CA ASP A 14 4.60 6.72 27.28
C ASP A 14 5.33 6.63 25.93
N GLU A 15 6.66 6.55 25.92
CA GLU A 15 7.45 6.35 24.69
C GLU A 15 7.15 4.99 24.03
N LEU A 16 6.99 3.93 24.80
CA LEU A 16 6.57 2.63 24.28
C LEU A 16 5.16 2.71 23.66
N MET A 17 4.25 3.44 24.29
CA MET A 17 2.88 3.62 23.79
C MET A 17 2.86 4.43 22.49
N ASP A 18 3.69 5.46 22.37
CA ASP A 18 3.82 6.25 21.14
C ASP A 18 4.40 5.40 19.99
N LEU A 19 5.45 4.61 20.27
CA LEU A 19 6.01 3.66 19.29
C LEU A 19 5.00 2.60 18.87
N LEU A 20 4.20 2.08 19.81
CA LEU A 20 3.16 1.09 19.51
C LEU A 20 2.02 1.70 18.70
N ARG A 21 1.62 2.94 18.97
CA ARG A 21 0.59 3.66 18.19
C ARG A 21 1.07 3.88 16.76
N GLU A 22 2.28 4.40 16.59
CA GLU A 22 2.90 4.57 15.27
C GLU A 22 2.94 3.24 14.50
N LYS A 23 3.41 2.16 15.15
CA LYS A 23 3.46 0.82 14.52
C LYS A 23 2.08 0.21 14.28
N PHE A 24 1.09 0.53 15.11
CA PHE A 24 -0.28 0.04 14.94
C PHE A 24 -0.97 0.75 13.79
N ASP A 25 -0.81 2.07 13.67
CA ASP A 25 -1.35 2.87 12.56
C ASP A 25 -0.69 2.46 11.23
N GLU A 26 0.63 2.26 11.21
CA GLU A 26 1.34 1.69 10.05
C GLU A 26 0.78 0.31 9.65
N ARG A 27 0.54 -0.59 10.62
CA ARG A 27 -0.02 -1.93 10.37
C ARG A 27 -1.48 -1.85 9.91
N SER A 28 -2.27 -0.95 10.47
CA SER A 28 -3.67 -0.74 10.07
C SER A 28 -3.73 -0.26 8.63
N GLY A 29 -2.96 0.78 8.29
CA GLY A 29 -2.88 1.31 6.93
C GLY A 29 -2.40 0.26 5.93
N LEU A 30 -1.42 -0.58 6.29
CA LEU A 30 -0.96 -1.68 5.44
C LEU A 30 -2.07 -2.72 5.17
N ASN A 31 -2.86 -3.08 6.18
CA ASN A 31 -3.95 -4.03 6.03
C ASN A 31 -5.09 -3.46 5.17
N GLU A 32 -5.40 -2.18 5.31
CA GLU A 32 -6.38 -1.48 4.48
C GLU A 32 -5.92 -1.39 3.02
N MET A 33 -4.66 -1.04 2.77
CA MET A 33 -4.10 -1.03 1.41
C MET A 33 -4.12 -2.42 0.77
N ARG A 34 -3.81 -3.48 1.53
CA ARG A 34 -3.90 -4.86 1.03
C ARG A 34 -5.34 -5.23 0.66
N THR A 35 -6.29 -4.91 1.54
CA THR A 35 -7.72 -5.17 1.29
C THR A 35 -8.18 -4.43 0.03
N ALA A 36 -7.76 -3.17 -0.15
CA ALA A 36 -8.03 -2.42 -1.36
C ALA A 36 -7.43 -3.11 -2.60
N PHE A 37 -6.16 -3.52 -2.53
CA PHE A 37 -5.50 -4.25 -3.63
C PHE A 37 -6.27 -5.51 -4.03
N GLU A 38 -6.72 -6.31 -3.05
CA GLU A 38 -7.52 -7.52 -3.29
C GLU A 38 -8.90 -7.22 -3.92
N LEU A 39 -9.49 -6.04 -3.65
CA LEU A 39 -10.72 -5.60 -4.30
C LEU A 39 -10.52 -5.24 -5.78
N PHE A 40 -9.34 -4.69 -6.13
CA PHE A 40 -8.98 -4.47 -7.52
C PHE A 40 -8.68 -5.79 -8.23
N ASP A 41 -7.79 -6.63 -7.68
CA ASP A 41 -7.46 -7.95 -8.20
C ASP A 41 -8.40 -9.05 -7.69
N ASN A 42 -9.67 -8.95 -8.08
CA ASN A 42 -10.72 -9.90 -7.67
C ASN A 42 -10.48 -11.36 -8.12
N THR A 43 -9.61 -11.56 -9.10
CA THR A 43 -9.19 -12.87 -9.62
C THR A 43 -7.97 -13.44 -8.90
N SER A 44 -7.37 -12.70 -7.96
CA SER A 44 -6.18 -13.11 -7.20
C SER A 44 -4.98 -13.49 -8.09
N LYS A 45 -4.74 -12.71 -9.15
CA LYS A 45 -3.58 -12.85 -10.05
C LYS A 45 -2.27 -12.41 -9.41
N GLY A 46 -2.35 -11.61 -8.34
CA GLY A 46 -1.24 -10.92 -7.69
C GLY A 46 -0.87 -9.58 -8.34
N TYR A 47 -1.71 -9.03 -9.22
CA TYR A 47 -1.48 -7.75 -9.90
C TYR A 47 -2.79 -7.15 -10.40
N ILE A 48 -2.81 -5.83 -10.55
CA ILE A 48 -3.90 -5.06 -11.14
C ILE A 48 -3.60 -4.82 -12.62
N SER A 49 -4.53 -5.22 -13.49
CA SER A 49 -4.49 -4.93 -14.93
C SER A 49 -5.36 -3.72 -15.30
N VAL A 50 -5.25 -3.26 -16.56
CA VAL A 50 -6.17 -2.25 -17.14
C VAL A 50 -7.63 -2.70 -17.00
N ASP A 51 -7.93 -3.98 -17.22
CA ASP A 51 -9.29 -4.52 -17.11
C ASP A 51 -9.82 -4.45 -15.68
N ASP A 52 -8.96 -4.66 -14.67
CA ASP A 52 -9.32 -4.53 -13.26
C ASP A 52 -9.68 -3.08 -12.92
N LEU A 53 -8.87 -2.12 -13.39
CA LEU A 53 -9.17 -0.68 -13.23
C LEU A 53 -10.46 -0.30 -13.95
N GLN A 54 -10.66 -0.78 -15.18
CA GLN A 54 -11.87 -0.50 -15.96
C GLN A 54 -13.11 -1.03 -15.25
N ARG A 55 -13.04 -2.23 -14.68
CA ARG A 55 -14.13 -2.82 -13.89
C ARG A 55 -14.45 -1.95 -12.67
N VAL A 56 -13.44 -1.58 -11.88
CA VAL A 56 -13.64 -0.77 -10.68
C VAL A 56 -14.19 0.62 -11.03
N ALA A 57 -13.69 1.26 -12.09
CA ALA A 57 -14.23 2.54 -12.57
C ALA A 57 -15.73 2.43 -12.90
N ARG A 58 -16.14 1.37 -13.62
CA ARG A 58 -17.55 1.11 -13.93
C ARG A 58 -18.41 0.83 -12.70
N GLU A 59 -17.89 0.12 -11.71
CA GLU A 59 -18.57 -0.12 -10.43
C GLU A 59 -18.78 1.17 -9.64
N LEU A 60 -17.87 2.15 -9.78
CA LEU A 60 -17.97 3.49 -9.20
C LEU A 60 -18.82 4.46 -10.03
N GLY A 61 -19.26 4.07 -11.23
CA GLY A 61 -20.01 4.93 -12.15
C GLY A 61 -19.15 5.95 -12.91
N GLU A 62 -17.83 5.75 -12.94
CA GLU A 62 -16.87 6.59 -13.66
C GLU A 62 -16.63 6.04 -15.07
N GLU A 63 -16.70 6.91 -16.08
CA GLU A 63 -16.32 6.59 -17.46
C GLU A 63 -14.89 7.09 -17.71
N ILE A 64 -13.93 6.18 -17.56
CA ILE A 64 -12.51 6.42 -17.84
C ILE A 64 -12.17 5.69 -19.14
N ASP A 65 -11.51 6.38 -20.07
CA ASP A 65 -11.12 5.77 -21.33
C ASP A 65 -9.90 4.84 -21.19
N ASP A 66 -9.74 3.93 -22.15
CA ASP A 66 -8.68 2.93 -22.12
C ASP A 66 -7.27 3.54 -22.19
N GLU A 67 -7.11 4.78 -22.69
CA GLU A 67 -5.81 5.45 -22.78
C GLU A 67 -5.40 6.00 -21.42
N GLN A 68 -6.32 6.67 -20.72
CA GLN A 68 -6.15 7.12 -19.33
C GLN A 68 -5.86 5.95 -18.39
N LEU A 69 -6.60 4.84 -18.51
CA LEU A 69 -6.35 3.65 -17.70
C LEU A 69 -4.96 3.06 -17.94
N LYS A 70 -4.47 3.08 -19.19
CA LYS A 70 -3.10 2.66 -19.52
C LYS A 70 -2.06 3.61 -18.95
N GLU A 71 -2.30 4.92 -19.00
CA GLU A 71 -1.42 5.91 -18.38
C GLU A 71 -1.30 5.68 -16.86
N MET A 72 -2.42 5.39 -16.18
CA MET A 72 -2.41 5.03 -14.75
C MET A 72 -1.54 3.81 -14.46
N ILE A 73 -1.61 2.77 -15.29
CA ILE A 73 -0.75 1.59 -15.15
C ILE A 73 0.72 1.96 -15.40
N VAL A 74 1.02 2.72 -16.45
CA VAL A 74 2.40 3.11 -16.80
C VAL A 74 3.04 3.97 -15.69
N GLU A 75 2.26 4.84 -15.04
CA GLU A 75 2.78 5.67 -13.94
C GLU A 75 3.06 4.85 -12.66
N ALA A 76 2.24 3.83 -12.40
CA ALA A 76 2.35 3.01 -11.19
C ALA A 76 3.34 1.85 -11.32
N ASP A 77 3.44 1.22 -12.50
CA ASP A 77 4.25 0.04 -12.78
C ASP A 77 5.75 0.37 -12.80
N SER A 78 6.43 0.16 -11.67
CA SER A 78 7.85 0.47 -11.54
C SER A 78 8.78 -0.50 -12.27
N GLU A 79 8.29 -1.70 -12.60
CA GLU A 79 9.07 -2.75 -13.26
C GLU A 79 8.85 -2.79 -14.78
N GLY A 80 7.78 -2.16 -15.28
CA GLY A 80 7.46 -2.07 -16.71
C GLY A 80 6.87 -3.35 -17.29
N PHE A 81 6.15 -4.14 -16.49
CA PHE A 81 5.49 -5.37 -16.93
C PHE A 81 4.08 -5.16 -17.54
N GLY A 82 3.60 -3.92 -17.63
CA GLY A 82 2.25 -3.56 -18.04
C GLY A 82 1.20 -3.90 -16.99
N LYS A 83 1.58 -3.97 -15.71
CA LYS A 83 0.71 -4.37 -14.60
C LYS A 83 1.21 -3.77 -13.29
N VAL A 84 0.31 -3.53 -12.35
CA VAL A 84 0.65 -2.95 -11.05
C VAL A 84 0.70 -4.05 -10.00
N SER A 85 1.88 -4.29 -9.42
CA SER A 85 2.06 -5.23 -8.31
C SER A 85 1.54 -4.67 -6.98
N GLU A 86 1.45 -5.50 -5.94
CA GLU A 86 1.11 -5.03 -4.58
C GLU A 86 2.11 -3.97 -4.09
N ALA A 87 3.40 -4.13 -4.43
CA ALA A 87 4.45 -3.19 -4.04
C ALA A 87 4.31 -1.83 -4.76
N ASP A 88 3.97 -1.85 -6.05
CA ASP A 88 3.67 -0.65 -6.82
C ASP A 88 2.45 0.08 -6.24
N PHE A 89 1.37 -0.68 -5.99
CA PHE A 89 0.15 -0.15 -5.40
C PHE A 89 0.42 0.50 -4.03
N PHE A 90 1.19 -0.14 -3.15
CA PHE A 90 1.56 0.45 -1.86
C PHE A 90 2.44 1.69 -2.02
N THR A 91 3.32 1.72 -3.02
CA THR A 91 4.14 2.89 -3.31
C THR A 91 3.28 4.07 -3.76
N VAL A 92 2.30 3.83 -4.64
CA VAL A 92 1.34 4.85 -5.08
C VAL A 92 0.47 5.32 -3.91
N MET A 93 -0.12 4.41 -3.15
CA MET A 93 -0.98 4.76 -2.00
C MET A 93 -0.23 5.55 -0.94
N LYS A 94 1.04 5.18 -0.66
CA LYS A 94 1.88 5.94 0.27
C LYS A 94 2.21 7.32 -0.26
N LYS A 95 2.50 7.49 -1.56
CA LYS A 95 2.76 8.80 -2.15
C LYS A 95 1.54 9.73 -2.05
N THR A 96 0.34 9.20 -2.25
CA THR A 96 -0.91 9.98 -2.19
C THR A 96 -1.35 10.28 -0.75
N ALA A 97 -1.09 9.35 0.19
CA ALA A 97 -1.42 9.53 1.60
C ALA A 97 -0.37 10.35 2.40
N LEU A 98 0.69 10.84 1.75
CA LEU A 98 1.64 11.76 2.40
C LEU A 98 0.93 13.08 2.74
N TYR A 99 0.58 13.21 4.03
CA TYR A 99 0.19 14.45 4.72
C TYR A 99 1.32 15.49 4.69
#